data_AF-C1MHS7-F1
#
_entry.id   AF-C1MHS7-F1
#
_cell.length_a   1.000
_cell.length_b   1.000
_cell.length_c   1.000
_cell.angle_alpha   90.00
_cell.angle_beta   90.00
_cell.angle_gamma   90.00
#
_symmetry.space_group_name_H-M   'P 1'
#
loop_
_entity.id
_entity.type
_entity.pdbx_description
1 polymer ?
#
loop_
_entity_poly.entity_id
_entity_poly.type
_entity_poly.pdbx_seq_one_letter_code
_entity_poly.pdbx_strand_id
1 'polypeptide(L)'
;MYGGGGRGGRGGGRGGKNVWVRPGAAAPAPAPATTTTAAKTTPFAPAASAPLRAAAASYTPSGEAFLPVGVKRRADASAAAADPDAHKRYRASTPPPDAAALERAAKAAEAKAALEKKLADAREEAEKMKAAIKAAAARAKEKKEAAARDAAAAKELEKKEAALEKANKAKKASNLLSGFAAARKKQGVGTAEGAEATLRAEAAAAELTPEERERQAVRRVMMAGTDWQILNLPPDAQAKWVKQSYRELAKVLHPDKCKAAGAKDAFQKVAKAYQNITSRS
;
A
#
# COMPACT_ATOMS: atom_id res chain seq x y z
N MET A 1 3.94 -47.50 63.79
CA MET A 1 3.33 -46.37 64.51
C MET A 1 2.32 -45.70 63.58
N TYR A 2 1.08 -45.54 64.08
CA TYR A 2 -0.03 -44.62 63.72
C TYR A 2 0.18 -43.65 62.54
N GLY A 3 -0.77 -43.33 61.66
CA GLY A 3 -2.23 -43.46 61.52
C GLY A 3 -2.57 -42.78 60.16
N GLY A 4 -3.69 -42.95 59.46
CA GLY A 4 -5.07 -43.00 59.92
C GLY A 4 -5.78 -41.68 59.58
N GLY A 5 -6.65 -41.68 58.55
CA GLY A 5 -7.71 -40.67 58.32
C GLY A 5 -7.35 -39.52 57.36
N GLY A 6 -8.24 -39.01 56.50
CA GLY A 6 -9.67 -39.25 56.34
C GLY A 6 -10.23 -38.45 55.16
N ARG A 7 -11.34 -38.95 54.61
CA ARG A 7 -12.19 -38.31 53.59
C ARG A 7 -12.80 -37.02 54.13
N GLY A 8 -13.00 -36.04 53.25
CA GLY A 8 -13.87 -34.89 53.52
C GLY A 8 -14.29 -34.19 52.22
N GLY A 9 -15.45 -34.56 51.68
CA GLY A 9 -16.11 -33.81 50.62
C GLY A 9 -17.03 -32.72 51.18
N ARG A 10 -17.20 -31.63 50.41
CA ARG A 10 -18.31 -30.66 50.38
C ARG A 10 -18.06 -29.84 49.09
N GLY A 11 -18.96 -29.66 48.13
CA GLY A 11 -20.42 -29.65 48.18
C GLY A 11 -20.91 -28.20 48.30
N GLY A 12 -21.37 -27.62 47.18
CA GLY A 12 -22.04 -26.31 47.11
C GLY A 12 -21.25 -25.30 46.26
N GLY A 13 -21.83 -24.53 45.35
CA GLY A 13 -23.21 -24.23 45.04
C GLY A 13 -23.22 -23.12 43.99
N ARG A 14 -24.22 -23.16 43.12
CA ARG A 14 -24.48 -22.32 41.95
C ARG A 14 -24.50 -20.81 42.27
N GLY A 15 -24.17 -19.98 41.27
CA GLY A 15 -24.64 -18.59 41.27
C GLY A 15 -23.78 -17.56 40.54
N GLY A 16 -23.29 -17.85 39.33
CA GLY A 16 -22.71 -16.82 38.46
C GLY A 16 -23.79 -15.84 38.01
N LYS A 17 -23.76 -14.61 38.55
CA LYS A 17 -24.65 -13.52 38.15
C LYS A 17 -23.98 -12.75 37.02
N ASN A 18 -24.35 -13.10 35.79
CA ASN A 18 -24.00 -12.34 34.59
C ASN A 18 -24.82 -11.05 34.58
N VAL A 19 -24.19 -9.92 34.86
CA VAL A 19 -24.80 -8.60 34.64
C VAL A 19 -24.73 -8.28 33.14
N TRP A 20 -25.88 -8.41 32.48
CA TRP A 20 -26.16 -7.83 31.18
C TRP A 20 -26.47 -6.34 31.36
N VAL A 21 -25.73 -5.46 30.69
CA VAL A 21 -26.16 -4.08 30.44
C VAL A 21 -26.30 -3.91 28.93
N ARG A 22 -27.51 -3.56 28.48
CA ARG A 22 -27.80 -3.09 27.12
C ARG A 22 -28.82 -1.95 27.20
N PRO A 23 -29.03 -1.21 26.12
CA PRO A 23 -28.44 0.11 25.86
C PRO A 23 -29.52 1.20 25.82
N GLY A 24 -29.16 2.47 25.97
CA GLY A 24 -30.14 3.52 25.69
C GLY A 24 -29.68 4.95 25.93
N ALA A 25 -29.98 5.78 24.92
CA ALA A 25 -30.13 7.24 24.96
C ALA A 25 -28.87 8.12 24.78
N ALA A 26 -28.66 8.45 23.50
CA ALA A 26 -28.79 9.82 22.96
C ALA A 26 -27.80 10.93 23.38
N ALA A 27 -26.88 11.19 22.43
CA ALA A 27 -26.46 12.50 21.88
C ALA A 27 -25.62 13.46 22.75
N PRO A 28 -24.96 14.50 22.17
CA PRO A 28 -24.46 14.68 20.80
C PRO A 28 -22.94 14.96 20.73
N ALA A 29 -22.37 14.71 19.55
CA ALA A 29 -21.04 15.19 19.16
C ALA A 29 -21.00 16.73 19.03
N PRO A 30 -19.87 17.37 19.35
CA PRO A 30 -19.46 18.55 18.61
C PRO A 30 -18.02 18.46 18.06
N ALA A 31 -17.98 18.58 16.72
CA ALA A 31 -17.00 19.24 15.87
C ALA A 31 -15.54 18.73 15.76
N PRO A 32 -15.03 18.54 14.52
CA PRO A 32 -13.61 18.35 14.26
C PRO A 32 -12.85 19.68 14.33
N ALA A 33 -11.75 19.70 15.09
CA ALA A 33 -10.79 20.80 15.05
C ALA A 33 -10.10 20.83 13.67
N THR A 34 -10.47 21.81 12.86
CA THR A 34 -9.76 22.20 11.65
C THR A 34 -8.56 23.07 12.03
N THR A 35 -7.40 22.46 12.26
CA THR A 35 -6.14 23.20 12.29
C THR A 35 -5.69 23.47 10.86
N THR A 36 -6.17 24.59 10.33
CA THR A 36 -5.63 25.28 9.15
C THR A 36 -4.23 25.77 9.50
N THR A 37 -3.19 25.03 9.10
CA THR A 37 -1.82 25.54 9.10
C THR A 37 -1.69 26.46 7.88
N ALA A 38 -1.90 27.76 8.10
CA ALA A 38 -1.70 28.78 7.08
C ALA A 38 -0.23 28.79 6.65
N ALA A 39 0.01 28.37 5.41
CA ALA A 39 1.26 28.59 4.69
C ALA A 39 1.49 30.10 4.54
N LYS A 40 2.57 30.62 5.15
CA LYS A 40 3.08 31.97 4.86
C LYS A 40 3.87 31.88 3.56
N THR A 41 3.20 32.16 2.45
CA THR A 41 3.80 32.40 1.15
C THR A 41 4.32 33.83 1.10
N THR A 42 5.63 34.00 1.04
CA THR A 42 6.27 35.25 0.61
C THR A 42 6.21 35.33 -0.91
N PRO A 43 5.77 36.43 -1.54
CA PRO A 43 5.86 36.57 -2.98
C PRO A 43 7.33 36.83 -3.39
N PHE A 44 7.89 35.87 -4.12
CA PHE A 44 9.15 35.98 -4.83
C PHE A 44 8.96 36.85 -6.07
N ALA A 45 9.70 37.95 -6.15
CA ALA A 45 9.72 38.84 -7.32
C ALA A 45 10.54 38.20 -8.46
N PRO A 46 10.02 38.11 -9.70
CA PRO A 46 10.77 37.58 -10.83
C PRO A 46 11.72 38.65 -11.40
N ALA A 47 13.02 38.44 -11.24
CA ALA A 47 14.03 39.19 -12.00
C ALA A 47 14.03 38.71 -13.46
N ALA A 48 13.91 39.67 -14.37
CA ALA A 48 13.89 39.45 -15.81
C ALA A 48 15.15 38.75 -16.31
N SER A 49 14.92 37.76 -17.16
CA SER A 49 15.89 37.01 -17.95
C SER A 49 16.52 37.85 -19.06
N ALA A 50 17.85 37.85 -19.15
CA ALA A 50 18.59 38.20 -20.36
C ALA A 50 19.48 37.00 -20.77
N PRO A 51 19.60 36.68 -22.07
CA PRO A 51 19.99 35.34 -22.52
C PRO A 51 21.50 35.13 -22.73
N LEU A 52 21.86 33.85 -22.66
CA LEU A 52 23.12 33.20 -23.01
C LEU A 52 23.53 33.39 -24.48
N ARG A 53 24.82 33.62 -24.76
CA ARG A 53 25.61 32.96 -25.84
C ARG A 53 27.10 33.32 -25.70
N ALA A 54 27.95 32.41 -25.23
CA ALA A 54 28.76 31.44 -25.99
C ALA A 54 29.97 32.03 -26.75
N ALA A 55 31.15 31.61 -26.25
CA ALA A 55 32.39 31.26 -26.95
C ALA A 55 33.00 32.20 -28.01
N ALA A 56 34.16 32.77 -27.65
CA ALA A 56 35.32 33.00 -28.53
C ALA A 56 36.53 33.29 -27.62
N ALA A 57 37.56 32.44 -27.63
CA ALA A 57 38.78 32.64 -28.40
C ALA A 57 39.74 33.68 -27.77
N SER A 58 40.86 33.16 -27.29
CA SER A 58 42.17 33.79 -27.06
C SER A 58 42.29 35.30 -27.35
N TYR A 59 42.54 36.08 -26.29
CA TYR A 59 43.21 37.37 -26.40
C TYR A 59 44.34 37.45 -25.36
N THR A 60 45.54 37.68 -25.87
CA THR A 60 46.81 37.85 -25.16
C THR A 60 46.85 39.22 -24.46
N PRO A 61 47.32 39.33 -23.20
CA PRO A 61 47.60 40.64 -22.64
C PRO A 61 48.96 41.13 -23.16
N SER A 62 48.95 41.86 -24.26
CA SER A 62 50.07 42.73 -24.63
C SER A 62 50.01 44.01 -23.80
N GLY A 63 51.11 44.31 -23.11
CA GLY A 63 51.59 45.67 -22.81
C GLY A 63 50.77 46.52 -21.82
N GLU A 64 51.44 46.90 -20.73
CA GLU A 64 51.22 48.14 -19.97
C GLU A 64 50.07 48.16 -18.94
N ALA A 65 50.35 47.56 -17.78
CA ALA A 65 49.60 47.78 -16.55
C ALA A 65 49.72 49.24 -16.07
N PHE A 66 48.67 50.04 -16.30
CA PHE A 66 48.44 51.29 -15.60
C PHE A 66 48.01 50.97 -14.15
N LEU A 67 48.93 51.12 -13.19
CA LEU A 67 48.63 50.98 -11.76
C LEU A 67 48.26 52.35 -11.18
N PRO A 68 47.27 52.42 -10.27
CA PRO A 68 46.92 53.65 -9.57
C PRO A 68 48.10 54.16 -8.72
N VAL A 69 48.26 55.49 -8.72
CA VAL A 69 49.35 56.23 -8.07
C VAL A 69 49.46 55.82 -6.60
N GLY A 70 50.62 55.28 -6.20
CA GLY A 70 50.94 55.00 -4.78
C GLY A 70 51.61 53.66 -4.48
N VAL A 71 51.72 52.74 -5.45
CA VAL A 71 52.34 51.42 -5.19
C VAL A 71 53.73 51.35 -5.83
N LYS A 72 54.78 51.40 -4.99
CA LYS A 72 56.18 51.18 -5.38
C LYS A 72 56.35 49.70 -5.79
N ARG A 73 56.50 49.41 -7.08
CA ARG A 73 56.88 48.06 -7.55
C ARG A 73 58.31 47.76 -7.06
N ARG A 74 58.51 46.67 -6.31
CA ARG A 74 59.83 46.03 -6.20
C ARG A 74 60.17 45.52 -7.58
N ALA A 75 61.30 45.94 -8.12
CA ALA A 75 61.77 45.52 -9.43
C ALA A 75 61.96 43.99 -9.45
N ASP A 76 61.13 43.30 -10.21
CA ASP A 76 61.38 41.97 -10.71
C ASP A 76 62.44 42.05 -11.81
N ALA A 77 63.56 41.36 -11.57
CA ALA A 77 64.64 41.21 -12.51
C ALA A 77 64.24 40.19 -13.58
N SER A 78 63.82 40.66 -14.76
CA SER A 78 63.60 39.80 -15.93
C SER A 78 63.58 40.60 -17.24
N ALA A 79 64.75 41.12 -17.66
CA ALA A 79 65.11 41.33 -19.07
C ALA A 79 66.52 41.95 -19.18
N ALA A 80 67.55 41.14 -19.39
CA ALA A 80 68.80 41.56 -20.03
C ALA A 80 69.52 40.34 -20.61
N ALA A 81 69.44 40.18 -21.93
CA ALA A 81 70.36 39.35 -22.68
C ALA A 81 71.57 40.21 -23.08
N ALA A 82 72.75 39.92 -22.52
CA ALA A 82 74.10 40.17 -23.07
C ALA A 82 75.15 40.07 -21.94
N ASP A 83 75.80 38.92 -21.81
CA ASP A 83 77.23 38.70 -21.44
C ASP A 83 77.43 37.30 -20.84
N PRO A 84 78.15 36.37 -21.51
CA PRO A 84 78.32 35.00 -21.00
C PRO A 84 79.27 34.90 -19.79
N ASP A 85 79.98 35.96 -19.41
CA ASP A 85 80.92 35.98 -18.27
C ASP A 85 80.43 36.83 -17.07
N ALA A 86 79.18 37.33 -17.10
CA ALA A 86 78.58 38.04 -15.96
C ALA A 86 77.92 37.12 -14.92
N HIS A 87 77.88 35.80 -15.17
CA HIS A 87 77.22 34.82 -14.29
C HIS A 87 78.06 34.27 -13.13
N LYS A 88 79.29 34.77 -12.93
CA LYS A 88 80.15 34.32 -11.82
C LYS A 88 80.40 35.35 -10.71
N ARG A 89 79.85 36.57 -10.79
CA ARG A 89 80.11 37.63 -9.78
C ARG A 89 78.92 38.15 -8.98
N TYR A 90 77.69 37.68 -9.26
CA TYR A 90 76.50 37.93 -8.42
C TYR A 90 75.81 36.63 -8.00
N ARG A 91 76.58 35.68 -7.44
CA ARG A 91 76.05 34.73 -6.46
C ARG A 91 76.33 35.28 -5.07
N ALA A 92 75.59 36.30 -4.66
CA ALA A 92 75.61 36.73 -3.26
C ALA A 92 74.33 37.49 -2.93
N SER A 93 73.56 36.91 -2.02
CA SER A 93 72.44 37.50 -1.30
C SER A 93 71.12 37.67 -2.07
N THR A 94 70.48 36.55 -2.43
CA THR A 94 69.06 36.44 -2.07
C THR A 94 68.99 36.64 -0.55
N PRO A 95 68.23 37.63 -0.03
CA PRO A 95 68.07 37.76 1.41
C PRO A 95 67.55 36.41 1.93
N PRO A 96 68.13 35.88 3.03
CA PRO A 96 67.61 34.66 3.64
C PRO A 96 66.11 34.90 3.87
N PRO A 97 65.25 33.92 3.55
CA PRO A 97 63.81 34.10 3.74
C PRO A 97 63.61 34.57 5.18
N ASP A 98 62.95 35.72 5.36
CA ASP A 98 62.74 36.31 6.68
C ASP A 98 62.28 35.19 7.61
N ALA A 99 63.00 34.92 8.69
CA ALA A 99 62.72 33.77 9.56
C ALA A 99 61.24 33.77 10.01
N ALA A 100 60.66 34.97 10.16
CA ALA A 100 59.24 35.18 10.42
C ALA A 100 58.29 34.70 9.29
N ALA A 101 58.67 34.80 8.03
CA ALA A 101 57.91 34.30 6.89
C ALA A 101 57.95 32.77 6.80
N LEU A 102 59.11 32.16 7.08
CA LEU A 102 59.23 30.70 7.18
C LEU A 102 58.44 30.15 8.38
N GLU A 103 58.47 30.81 9.53
CA GLU A 103 57.66 30.40 10.69
C GLU A 103 56.16 30.55 10.44
N ARG A 104 55.72 31.60 9.76
CA ARG A 104 54.31 31.75 9.36
C ARG A 104 53.90 30.69 8.33
N ALA A 105 54.79 30.37 7.39
CA ALA A 105 54.56 29.30 6.43
C ALA A 105 54.52 27.91 7.10
N ALA A 106 55.38 27.66 8.08
CA ALA A 106 55.38 26.44 8.89
C ALA A 106 54.11 26.33 9.73
N LYS A 107 53.72 27.39 10.46
CA LYS A 107 52.46 27.44 11.22
C LYS A 107 51.22 27.31 10.32
N ALA A 108 51.24 27.88 9.12
CA ALA A 108 50.18 27.72 8.13
C ALA A 108 50.14 26.29 7.56
N ALA A 109 51.29 25.64 7.36
CA ALA A 109 51.38 24.25 6.94
C ALA A 109 50.87 23.30 8.03
N GLU A 110 51.23 23.53 9.29
CA GLU A 110 50.72 22.79 10.45
C GLU A 110 49.20 22.97 10.62
N ALA A 111 48.69 24.20 10.46
CA ALA A 111 47.25 24.46 10.51
C ALA A 111 46.49 23.75 9.37
N LYS A 112 47.05 23.74 8.15
CA LYS A 112 46.50 22.98 7.02
C LYS A 112 46.51 21.48 7.28
N ALA A 113 47.62 20.93 7.77
CA ALA A 113 47.73 19.51 8.12
C ALA A 113 46.75 19.12 9.26
N ALA A 114 46.52 20.01 10.23
CA ALA A 114 45.52 19.79 11.28
C ALA A 114 44.08 19.82 10.75
N LEU A 115 43.77 20.68 9.78
CA LEU A 115 42.46 20.70 9.12
C LEU A 115 42.25 19.46 8.24
N GLU A 116 43.27 19.02 7.52
CA GLU A 116 43.20 17.79 6.70
C GLU A 116 42.95 16.54 7.55
N LYS A 117 43.57 16.43 8.72
CA LYS A 117 43.28 15.34 9.69
C LYS A 117 41.82 15.38 10.15
N LYS A 118 41.32 16.55 10.56
CA LYS A 118 39.90 16.71 10.96
C LYS A 118 38.93 16.39 9.82
N LEU A 119 39.28 16.73 8.58
CA LEU A 119 38.48 16.39 7.40
C LEU A 119 38.55 14.89 7.09
N ALA A 120 39.68 14.23 7.31
CA ALA A 120 39.82 12.78 7.17
C ALA A 120 38.98 12.05 8.24
N ASP A 121 39.09 12.43 9.51
CA ASP A 121 38.32 11.86 10.62
C ASP A 121 36.81 12.05 10.39
N ALA A 122 36.38 13.25 10.01
CA ALA A 122 34.97 13.53 9.70
C ALA A 122 34.45 12.73 8.48
N ARG A 123 35.31 12.47 7.49
CA ARG A 123 34.96 11.61 6.34
C ARG A 123 34.83 10.15 6.76
N GLU A 124 35.70 9.64 7.62
CA GLU A 124 35.59 8.28 8.15
C GLU A 124 34.33 8.09 9.01
N GLU A 125 34.01 9.07 9.86
CA GLU A 125 32.78 9.06 10.63
C GLU A 125 31.54 9.11 9.73
N ALA A 126 31.55 9.94 8.68
CA ALA A 126 30.46 10.00 7.71
C ALA A 126 30.29 8.67 6.95
N GLU A 127 31.37 8.01 6.55
CA GLU A 127 31.30 6.69 5.90
C GLU A 127 30.80 5.60 6.85
N LYS A 128 31.21 5.62 8.14
CA LYS A 128 30.66 4.73 9.17
C LYS A 128 29.15 4.94 9.37
N MET A 129 28.71 6.21 9.42
CA MET A 129 27.28 6.54 9.56
C MET A 129 26.47 6.14 8.32
N LYS A 130 27.00 6.36 7.11
CA LYS A 130 26.37 5.90 5.86
C LYS A 130 26.28 4.38 5.81
N ALA A 131 27.34 3.66 6.20
CA ALA A 131 27.34 2.21 6.27
C ALA A 131 26.32 1.70 7.31
N ALA A 132 26.21 2.34 8.47
CA ALA A 132 25.22 2.02 9.49
C ALA A 132 23.78 2.26 9.01
N ILE A 133 23.50 3.39 8.34
CA ILE A 133 22.19 3.67 7.75
C ILE A 133 21.85 2.64 6.66
N LYS A 134 22.81 2.30 5.79
CA LYS A 134 22.62 1.28 4.74
C LYS A 134 22.38 -0.11 5.35
N ALA A 135 23.11 -0.49 6.39
CA ALA A 135 22.90 -1.75 7.10
C ALA A 135 21.55 -1.78 7.82
N ALA A 136 21.13 -0.67 8.44
CA ALA A 136 19.82 -0.54 9.06
C ALA A 136 18.69 -0.63 8.02
N ALA A 137 18.85 0.01 6.85
CA ALA A 137 17.90 -0.07 5.75
C ALA A 137 17.81 -1.49 5.16
N ALA A 138 18.94 -2.19 5.00
CA ALA A 138 18.97 -3.59 4.56
C ALA A 138 18.26 -4.51 5.57
N ARG A 139 18.58 -4.39 6.87
CA ARG A 139 17.89 -5.13 7.94
C ARG A 139 16.40 -4.83 8.00
N ALA A 140 15.99 -3.58 7.75
CA ALA A 140 14.58 -3.22 7.68
C ALA A 140 13.88 -3.85 6.47
N LYS A 141 14.55 -3.92 5.31
CA LYS A 141 14.04 -4.59 4.11
C LYS A 141 13.90 -6.11 4.32
N GLU A 142 14.91 -6.75 4.89
CA GLU A 142 14.89 -8.18 5.23
C GLU A 142 13.78 -8.50 6.23
N LYS A 143 13.58 -7.68 7.26
CA LYS A 143 12.47 -7.84 8.21
C LYS A 143 11.10 -7.71 7.55
N LYS A 144 10.94 -6.75 6.63
CA LYS A 144 9.68 -6.60 5.87
C LYS A 144 9.44 -7.79 4.95
N GLU A 145 10.48 -8.31 4.30
CA GLU A 145 10.37 -9.48 3.44
C GLU A 145 10.09 -10.76 4.22
N ALA A 146 10.76 -10.96 5.36
CA ALA A 146 10.48 -12.06 6.28
C ALA A 146 9.03 -11.98 6.79
N ALA A 147 8.59 -10.82 7.28
CA ALA A 147 7.20 -10.63 7.72
C ALA A 147 6.18 -10.84 6.57
N ALA A 148 6.52 -10.48 5.34
CA ALA A 148 5.67 -10.75 4.18
C ALA A 148 5.60 -12.25 3.84
N ARG A 149 6.73 -12.97 3.93
CA ARG A 149 6.79 -14.43 3.75
C ARG A 149 6.04 -15.16 4.86
N ASP A 150 6.20 -14.75 6.11
CA ASP A 150 5.48 -15.31 7.26
C ASP A 150 3.98 -15.03 7.15
N ALA A 151 3.58 -13.82 6.74
CA ALA A 151 2.17 -13.49 6.50
C ALA A 151 1.58 -14.28 5.33
N ALA A 152 2.35 -14.54 4.28
CA ALA A 152 1.91 -15.40 3.17
C ALA A 152 1.77 -16.85 3.63
N ALA A 153 2.73 -17.38 4.39
CA ALA A 153 2.67 -18.72 4.97
C ALA A 153 1.46 -18.88 5.90
N ALA A 154 1.18 -17.88 6.75
CA ALA A 154 0.02 -17.88 7.65
C ALA A 154 -1.30 -17.92 6.87
N LYS A 155 -1.44 -17.11 5.81
CA LYS A 155 -2.63 -17.13 4.94
C LYS A 155 -2.81 -18.47 4.22
N GLU A 156 -1.73 -19.11 3.80
CA GLU A 156 -1.79 -20.43 3.17
C GLU A 156 -2.16 -21.53 4.15
N LEU A 157 -1.69 -21.46 5.40
CA LEU A 157 -2.13 -22.36 6.47
C LEU A 157 -3.60 -22.16 6.80
N GLU A 158 -4.07 -20.92 6.95
CA GLU A 158 -5.48 -20.60 7.21
C GLU A 158 -6.40 -21.13 6.10
N LYS A 159 -6.02 -20.95 4.82
CA LYS A 159 -6.76 -21.52 3.69
C LYS A 159 -6.81 -23.05 3.74
N LYS A 160 -5.70 -23.70 4.07
CA LYS A 160 -5.62 -25.17 4.20
C LYS A 160 -6.48 -25.66 5.36
N GLU A 161 -6.45 -24.99 6.50
CA GLU A 161 -7.30 -25.29 7.66
C GLU A 161 -8.77 -25.11 7.33
N ALA A 162 -9.14 -24.00 6.68
CA ALA A 162 -10.51 -23.77 6.23
C ALA A 162 -10.98 -24.81 5.20
N ALA A 163 -10.10 -25.27 4.30
CA ALA A 163 -10.40 -26.34 3.36
C ALA A 163 -10.61 -27.68 4.06
N LEU A 164 -9.74 -28.03 5.03
CA LEU A 164 -9.89 -29.23 5.85
C LEU A 164 -11.16 -29.17 6.71
N GLU A 165 -11.49 -28.01 7.28
CA GLU A 165 -12.70 -27.83 8.06
C GLU A 165 -13.95 -27.99 7.19
N LYS A 166 -13.97 -27.42 5.98
CA LYS A 166 -15.03 -27.65 4.99
C LYS A 166 -15.15 -29.13 4.60
N ALA A 167 -14.03 -29.80 4.34
CA ALA A 167 -14.03 -31.23 4.03
C ALA A 167 -14.55 -32.06 5.21
N ASN A 168 -14.17 -31.73 6.44
CA ASN A 168 -14.66 -32.38 7.65
C ASN A 168 -16.14 -32.12 7.88
N LYS A 169 -16.63 -30.90 7.64
CA LYS A 169 -18.07 -30.55 7.68
C LYS A 169 -18.84 -31.36 6.63
N ALA A 170 -18.32 -31.47 5.40
CA ALA A 170 -18.94 -32.27 4.34
C ALA A 170 -19.00 -33.77 4.72
N LYS A 171 -17.91 -34.34 5.23
CA LYS A 171 -17.88 -35.73 5.73
C LYS A 171 -18.85 -35.96 6.89
N LYS A 172 -18.96 -35.00 7.82
CA LYS A 172 -19.94 -35.08 8.92
C LYS A 172 -21.37 -35.02 8.39
N ALA A 173 -21.66 -34.14 7.44
CA ALA A 173 -22.97 -34.02 6.82
C ALA A 173 -23.35 -35.30 6.05
N SER A 174 -22.44 -35.88 5.28
CA SER A 174 -22.69 -37.15 4.57
C SER A 174 -22.91 -38.31 5.55
N ASN A 175 -22.15 -38.38 6.64
CA ASN A 175 -22.32 -39.42 7.67
C ASN A 175 -23.64 -39.27 8.43
N LEU A 176 -24.07 -38.04 8.71
CA LEU A 176 -25.39 -37.80 9.31
C LEU A 176 -26.50 -38.20 8.33
N LEU A 177 -26.39 -37.78 7.05
CA LEU A 177 -27.38 -38.08 6.03
C LEU A 177 -27.51 -39.59 5.76
N SER A 178 -26.39 -40.32 5.71
CA SER A 178 -26.41 -41.78 5.56
C SER A 178 -26.95 -42.48 6.80
N GLY A 179 -26.67 -41.97 8.01
CA GLY A 179 -27.28 -42.44 9.25
C GLY A 179 -28.81 -42.26 9.28
N PHE A 180 -29.31 -41.09 8.84
CA PHE A 180 -30.74 -40.84 8.71
C PHE A 180 -31.40 -41.71 7.62
N ALA A 181 -30.72 -41.96 6.49
CA ALA A 181 -31.22 -42.83 5.44
C ALA A 181 -31.32 -44.31 5.90
N ALA A 182 -30.33 -44.81 6.63
CA ALA A 182 -30.35 -46.16 7.19
C ALA A 182 -31.45 -46.34 8.25
N ALA A 183 -31.65 -45.33 9.13
CA ALA A 183 -32.73 -45.33 10.12
C ALA A 183 -34.12 -45.32 9.45
N ARG A 184 -34.30 -44.52 8.39
CA ARG A 184 -35.56 -44.43 7.64
C ARG A 184 -35.86 -45.72 6.85
N LYS A 185 -34.83 -46.37 6.27
CA LYS A 185 -34.95 -47.70 5.63
C LYS A 185 -35.39 -48.79 6.62
N LYS A 186 -34.91 -48.72 7.87
CA LYS A 186 -35.31 -49.65 8.93
C LYS A 186 -36.74 -49.41 9.44
N GLN A 187 -37.26 -48.19 9.31
CA GLN A 187 -38.61 -47.79 9.74
C GLN A 187 -39.68 -47.89 8.63
N GLY A 188 -39.33 -48.42 7.44
CA GLY A 188 -40.32 -48.78 6.41
C GLY A 188 -41.05 -47.62 5.72
N VAL A 189 -40.55 -46.38 5.81
CA VAL A 189 -41.13 -45.21 5.12
C VAL A 189 -40.29 -44.87 3.89
N GLY A 190 -40.65 -45.44 2.73
CA GLY A 190 -39.99 -45.21 1.45
C GLY A 190 -40.22 -43.80 0.88
N THR A 191 -39.22 -43.29 0.14
CA THR A 191 -39.33 -42.49 -1.09
C THR A 191 -37.91 -42.06 -1.50
N ALA A 192 -37.30 -42.82 -2.40
CA ALA A 192 -35.94 -42.60 -2.90
C ALA A 192 -35.88 -41.66 -4.13
N GLU A 193 -37.01 -41.16 -4.66
CA GLU A 193 -37.00 -40.34 -5.88
C GLU A 193 -36.84 -38.82 -5.65
N GLY A 194 -37.21 -38.28 -4.48
CA GLY A 194 -37.27 -36.83 -4.29
C GLY A 194 -35.94 -36.14 -3.94
N ALA A 195 -35.04 -36.83 -3.23
CA ALA A 195 -33.82 -36.24 -2.69
C ALA A 195 -32.65 -36.20 -3.70
N GLU A 196 -32.60 -37.17 -4.62
CA GLU A 196 -31.65 -37.20 -5.74
C GLU A 196 -31.91 -36.04 -6.72
N ALA A 197 -33.18 -35.69 -6.95
CA ALA A 197 -33.57 -34.61 -7.85
C ALA A 197 -33.14 -33.21 -7.35
N THR A 198 -33.19 -32.97 -6.03
CA THR A 198 -32.80 -31.66 -5.46
C THR A 198 -31.29 -31.47 -5.39
N LEU A 199 -30.53 -32.52 -5.04
CA LEU A 199 -29.07 -32.45 -4.99
C LEU A 199 -28.44 -32.39 -6.39
N ARG A 200 -29.05 -33.06 -7.39
CA ARG A 200 -28.63 -32.97 -8.80
C ARG A 200 -28.96 -31.62 -9.42
N ALA A 201 -30.04 -30.95 -8.99
CA ALA A 201 -30.38 -29.60 -9.44
C ALA A 201 -29.41 -28.51 -8.92
N GLU A 202 -28.93 -28.65 -7.68
CA GLU A 202 -27.94 -27.72 -7.10
C GLU A 202 -26.53 -27.94 -7.68
N ALA A 203 -26.15 -29.19 -7.97
CA ALA A 203 -24.89 -29.49 -8.68
C ALA A 203 -24.92 -29.07 -10.16
N ALA A 204 -26.05 -29.22 -10.85
CA ALA A 204 -26.22 -28.77 -12.24
C ALA A 204 -26.20 -27.23 -12.38
N ALA A 205 -26.56 -26.47 -11.34
CA ALA A 205 -26.46 -25.01 -11.35
C ALA A 205 -25.00 -24.49 -11.31
N ALA A 206 -24.06 -25.31 -10.83
CA ALA A 206 -22.64 -24.96 -10.73
C ALA A 206 -21.87 -25.15 -12.05
N GLU A 207 -22.26 -26.12 -12.89
CA GLU A 207 -21.69 -26.35 -14.24
C GLU A 207 -22.48 -25.70 -15.38
N LEU A 208 -23.46 -24.86 -15.05
CA LEU A 208 -24.33 -24.23 -16.04
C LEU A 208 -23.58 -23.12 -16.78
N THR A 209 -23.44 -23.27 -18.10
CA THR A 209 -22.86 -22.27 -19.00
C THR A 209 -23.57 -20.92 -18.85
N PRO A 210 -22.91 -19.78 -19.12
CA PRO A 210 -23.54 -18.47 -18.95
C PRO A 210 -24.88 -18.35 -19.71
N GLU A 211 -24.99 -18.98 -20.88
CA GLU A 211 -26.22 -19.00 -21.69
C GLU A 211 -27.37 -19.76 -21.03
N GLU A 212 -27.09 -20.86 -20.36
CA GLU A 212 -28.11 -21.65 -19.67
C GLU A 212 -28.61 -20.94 -18.40
N ARG A 213 -27.72 -20.19 -17.72
CA ARG A 213 -28.12 -19.31 -16.60
C ARG A 213 -29.07 -18.23 -17.07
N GLU A 214 -28.81 -17.65 -18.23
CA GLU A 214 -29.71 -16.68 -18.88
C GLU A 214 -31.06 -17.32 -19.23
N ARG A 215 -31.07 -18.51 -19.86
CA ARG A 215 -32.31 -19.26 -20.15
C ARG A 215 -33.10 -19.57 -18.89
N GLN A 216 -32.42 -19.93 -17.80
CA GLN A 216 -33.05 -20.18 -16.51
C GLN A 216 -33.65 -18.90 -15.91
N ALA A 217 -32.96 -17.77 -16.04
CA ALA A 217 -33.48 -16.47 -15.63
C ALA A 217 -34.72 -16.06 -16.44
N VAL A 218 -34.72 -16.25 -17.77
CA VAL A 218 -35.88 -16.04 -18.64
C VAL A 218 -37.06 -16.90 -18.18
N ARG A 219 -36.83 -18.21 -17.98
CA ARG A 219 -37.87 -19.14 -17.52
C ARG A 219 -38.43 -18.73 -16.16
N ARG A 220 -37.58 -18.33 -15.22
CA ARG A 220 -37.99 -17.86 -13.89
C ARG A 220 -38.88 -16.63 -13.97
N VAL A 221 -38.49 -15.63 -14.75
CA VAL A 221 -39.27 -14.41 -14.97
C VAL A 221 -40.60 -14.72 -15.66
N MET A 222 -40.61 -15.66 -16.60
CA MET A 222 -41.83 -16.08 -17.28
C MET A 222 -42.83 -16.77 -16.35
N MET A 223 -42.34 -17.59 -15.42
CA MET A 223 -43.15 -18.35 -14.45
C MET A 223 -43.56 -17.53 -13.22
N ALA A 224 -42.93 -16.37 -12.98
CA ALA A 224 -43.27 -15.50 -11.87
C ALA A 224 -44.64 -14.85 -12.07
N GLY A 225 -45.51 -14.97 -11.05
CA GLY A 225 -46.88 -14.45 -11.09
C GLY A 225 -47.05 -13.06 -10.48
N THR A 226 -46.04 -12.56 -9.76
CA THR A 226 -46.10 -11.25 -9.09
C THR A 226 -44.92 -10.37 -9.48
N ASP A 227 -45.15 -9.06 -9.52
CA ASP A 227 -44.14 -8.06 -9.90
C ASP A 227 -42.88 -8.13 -9.01
N TRP A 228 -43.06 -8.42 -7.72
CA TRP A 228 -41.99 -8.61 -6.75
C TRP A 228 -41.17 -9.89 -7.01
N GLN A 229 -41.83 -10.99 -7.38
CA GLN A 229 -41.15 -12.23 -7.75
C GLN A 229 -40.35 -12.07 -9.06
N ILE A 230 -40.83 -11.27 -10.01
CA ILE A 230 -40.10 -10.99 -11.26
C ILE A 230 -38.75 -10.34 -10.96
N LEU A 231 -38.71 -9.38 -10.03
CA LEU A 231 -37.47 -8.71 -9.62
C LEU A 231 -36.65 -9.47 -8.55
N ASN A 232 -37.14 -10.63 -8.10
CA ASN A 232 -36.56 -11.42 -7.03
C ASN A 232 -36.38 -10.64 -5.71
N LEU A 233 -37.37 -9.81 -5.38
CA LEU A 233 -37.37 -9.00 -4.17
C LEU A 233 -38.58 -9.36 -3.28
N PRO A 234 -38.48 -9.16 -1.95
CA PRO A 234 -39.65 -9.23 -1.07
C PRO A 234 -40.61 -8.05 -1.33
N PRO A 235 -41.91 -8.20 -1.00
CA PRO A 235 -42.96 -7.21 -1.27
C PRO A 235 -42.79 -5.84 -0.58
N ASP A 236 -41.83 -5.70 0.35
CA ASP A 236 -41.53 -4.47 1.08
C ASP A 236 -40.07 -3.98 0.84
N ALA A 237 -39.46 -4.37 -0.28
CA ALA A 237 -38.10 -3.95 -0.59
C ALA A 237 -38.01 -2.43 -0.88
N GLN A 238 -36.95 -1.78 -0.39
CA GLN A 238 -36.74 -0.35 -0.63
C GLN A 238 -36.52 -0.06 -2.13
N ALA A 239 -36.93 1.13 -2.57
CA ALA A 239 -36.76 1.59 -3.96
C ALA A 239 -35.30 1.52 -4.49
N LYS A 240 -34.31 1.60 -3.59
CA LYS A 240 -32.88 1.41 -3.94
C LYS A 240 -32.62 -0.02 -4.47
N TRP A 241 -33.16 -1.03 -3.82
CA TRP A 241 -33.02 -2.44 -4.20
C TRP A 241 -33.81 -2.75 -5.47
N VAL A 242 -35.00 -2.17 -5.64
CA VAL A 242 -35.81 -2.29 -6.86
C VAL A 242 -35.04 -1.82 -8.09
N LYS A 243 -34.40 -0.64 -8.01
CA LYS A 243 -33.55 -0.10 -9.08
C LYS A 243 -32.33 -0.98 -9.35
N GLN A 244 -31.72 -1.53 -8.30
CA GLN A 244 -30.55 -2.39 -8.44
C GLN A 244 -30.92 -3.71 -9.14
N SER A 245 -31.93 -4.43 -8.64
CA SER A 245 -32.39 -5.69 -9.24
C SER A 245 -32.87 -5.51 -10.68
N TYR A 246 -33.57 -4.41 -10.99
CA TYR A 246 -33.95 -4.08 -12.36
C TYR A 246 -32.73 -3.94 -13.27
N ARG A 247 -31.70 -3.20 -12.85
CA ARG A 247 -30.47 -3.02 -13.65
C ARG A 247 -29.70 -4.32 -13.84
N GLU A 248 -29.67 -5.19 -12.84
CA GLU A 248 -29.01 -6.49 -12.92
C GLU A 248 -29.75 -7.44 -13.87
N LEU A 249 -31.06 -7.58 -13.73
CA LEU A 249 -31.89 -8.41 -14.62
C LEU A 249 -31.91 -7.87 -16.05
N ALA A 250 -31.98 -6.55 -16.23
CA ALA A 250 -31.96 -5.93 -17.56
C ALA A 250 -30.64 -6.20 -18.31
N LYS A 251 -29.50 -6.31 -17.60
CA LYS A 251 -28.22 -6.65 -18.22
C LYS A 251 -28.15 -8.11 -18.68
N VAL A 252 -28.74 -9.03 -17.90
CA VAL A 252 -28.76 -10.47 -18.19
C VAL A 252 -29.78 -10.78 -19.29
N LEU A 253 -30.95 -10.14 -19.25
CA LEU A 253 -32.08 -10.39 -20.15
C LEU A 253 -32.13 -9.42 -21.34
N HIS A 254 -31.05 -8.68 -21.61
CA HIS A 254 -31.02 -7.77 -22.74
C HIS A 254 -31.11 -8.57 -24.06
N PRO A 255 -31.99 -8.19 -25.01
CA PRO A 255 -32.20 -8.95 -26.24
C PRO A 255 -30.96 -9.05 -27.15
N ASP A 256 -29.96 -8.18 -26.94
CA ASP A 256 -28.66 -8.23 -27.63
C ASP A 256 -27.73 -9.34 -27.10
N LYS A 257 -27.77 -9.60 -25.79
CA LYS A 257 -26.87 -10.55 -25.13
C LYS A 257 -27.49 -11.94 -25.02
N CYS A 258 -28.77 -12.00 -24.67
CA CYS A 258 -29.50 -13.24 -24.50
C CYS A 258 -30.30 -13.56 -25.78
N LYS A 259 -29.80 -14.52 -26.57
CA LYS A 259 -30.49 -15.03 -27.78
C LYS A 259 -31.53 -16.12 -27.48
N ALA A 260 -31.92 -16.28 -26.21
CA ALA A 260 -32.90 -17.29 -25.80
C ALA A 260 -34.31 -16.94 -26.28
N ALA A 261 -35.10 -17.97 -26.63
CA ALA A 261 -36.52 -17.81 -26.91
C ALA A 261 -37.25 -17.21 -25.69
N GLY A 262 -37.96 -16.09 -25.88
CA GLY A 262 -38.68 -15.39 -24.81
C GLY A 262 -37.86 -14.35 -24.02
N ALA A 263 -36.60 -14.07 -24.39
CA ALA A 263 -35.81 -13.03 -23.74
C ALA A 263 -36.45 -11.64 -23.85
N LYS A 264 -37.00 -11.29 -25.03
CA LYS A 264 -37.71 -10.04 -25.27
C LYS A 264 -38.95 -9.90 -24.38
N ASP A 265 -39.74 -10.97 -24.24
CA ASP A 265 -40.95 -10.96 -23.42
C ASP A 265 -40.60 -10.89 -21.93
N ALA A 266 -39.52 -11.54 -21.51
CA ALA A 266 -39.04 -11.49 -20.13
C ALA A 266 -38.56 -10.09 -19.76
N PHE A 267 -37.83 -9.44 -20.68
CA PHE A 267 -37.41 -8.05 -20.52
C PHE A 267 -38.61 -7.10 -20.39
N GLN A 268 -39.64 -7.27 -21.22
CA GLN A 268 -40.87 -6.46 -21.14
C GLN A 268 -41.61 -6.68 -19.81
N LYS A 269 -41.72 -7.93 -19.33
CA LYS A 269 -42.30 -8.21 -18.00
C LYS A 269 -41.53 -7.54 -16.87
N VAL A 270 -40.19 -7.60 -16.91
CA VAL A 270 -39.32 -6.94 -15.92
C VAL A 270 -39.49 -5.43 -15.94
N ALA A 271 -39.59 -4.81 -17.13
CA ALA A 271 -39.84 -3.37 -17.27
C ALA A 271 -41.21 -2.96 -16.71
N LYS A 272 -42.27 -3.74 -17.01
CA LYS A 272 -43.62 -3.50 -16.49
C LYS A 272 -43.67 -3.64 -14.97
N ALA A 273 -43.05 -4.68 -14.41
CA ALA A 273 -42.96 -4.88 -12.96
C ALA A 273 -42.25 -3.71 -12.26
N TYR A 274 -41.14 -3.24 -12.83
CA TYR A 274 -40.42 -2.07 -12.31
C TYR A 274 -41.29 -0.80 -12.30
N GLN A 275 -42.04 -0.55 -13.39
CA GLN A 275 -42.96 0.58 -13.48
C GLN A 275 -44.08 0.49 -12.45
N ASN A 276 -44.70 -0.69 -12.30
CA ASN A 276 -45.78 -0.93 -11.33
C ASN A 276 -45.31 -0.74 -9.88
N ILE A 277 -44.10 -1.18 -9.55
CA ILE A 277 -43.56 -1.03 -8.19
C ILE A 277 -43.19 0.43 -7.93
N THR A 278 -42.55 1.10 -8.89
CA THR A 278 -42.18 2.53 -8.77
C THR A 278 -43.39 3.45 -8.74
N SER A 279 -44.47 3.14 -9.45
CA SER A 279 -45.68 3.98 -9.45
C SER A 279 -46.49 3.84 -8.16
N ARG A 280 -46.31 2.74 -7.43
CA ARG A 280 -47.05 2.39 -6.22
C ARG A 280 -46.28 2.69 -4.92
N SER A 281 -44.98 3.03 -5.03
CA SER A 281 -44.08 3.41 -3.93
C SER A 281 -43.95 4.92 -3.81
#